data_AF-A0A820N9M9-F1
#
_entry.id   AF-A0A820N9M9-F1
#
_cell.length_a   1.000
_cell.length_b   1.000
_cell.length_c   1.000
_cell.angle_alpha   90.00
_cell.angle_beta   90.00
_cell.angle_gamma   90.00
#
_symmetry.space_group_name_H-M   'P 1'
#
loop_
_entity.id
_entity.type
_entity.pdbx_description
1 polymer ?
#
loop_
_entity_poly.entity_id
_entity_poly.type
_entity_poly.pdbx_seq_one_letter_code
_entity_poly.pdbx_strand_id
1 'polypeptide(L)'
;MLILQDALKFNLVGPEFIWILSSTISLDSFNTTYNEKLIGLLTIEPVAGTFVNASINTTLLNATYNIWQKYELESFPGSSKVNSFALFAFDATWPLIKSLEKLCSTIKNNSSSSCLSFIESSFCFDRRFIQSNLLLNSIN
;
A
#
# COMPACT_ATOMS: atom_id res chain seq x y z
N MET A 1 11.04 7.35 -17.06
CA MET A 1 12.14 8.32 -16.87
C MET A 1 12.57 9.04 -18.16
N LEU A 2 12.16 8.59 -19.37
CA LEU A 2 12.43 9.32 -20.63
C LEU A 2 11.66 10.66 -20.73
N ILE A 3 10.36 10.65 -20.43
CA ILE A 3 9.45 11.79 -20.66
C ILE A 3 9.88 13.05 -19.90
N LEU A 4 10.26 12.92 -18.63
CA LEU A 4 10.64 14.08 -17.82
C LEU A 4 12.01 14.64 -18.21
N GLN A 5 12.95 13.79 -18.63
CA GLN A 5 14.24 14.25 -19.16
C GLN A 5 14.06 15.02 -20.47
N ASP A 6 13.18 14.55 -21.35
CA ASP A 6 12.90 15.25 -22.60
C ASP A 6 12.13 16.55 -22.33
N ALA A 7 11.17 16.56 -21.40
CA ALA A 7 10.49 17.77 -20.97
C ALA A 7 11.47 18.84 -20.43
N LEU A 8 12.51 18.43 -19.68
CA LEU A 8 13.57 19.34 -19.21
C LEU A 8 14.43 19.91 -20.33
N LYS A 9 14.77 19.09 -21.35
CA LYS A 9 15.51 19.56 -22.53
C LYS A 9 14.72 20.62 -23.30
N PHE A 10 13.41 20.42 -23.44
CA PHE A 10 12.53 21.33 -24.17
C PHE A 10 11.94 22.46 -23.31
N ASN A 11 12.42 22.63 -22.06
CA ASN A 11 11.98 23.69 -21.15
C ASN A 11 10.47 23.67 -20.87
N LEU A 12 9.89 22.47 -20.83
CA LEU A 12 8.46 22.25 -20.56
C LEU A 12 8.18 22.05 -19.08
N VAL A 13 9.20 22.10 -18.22
CA VAL A 13 9.07 21.99 -16.77
C VAL A 13 9.40 23.38 -16.20
N GLY A 14 8.35 24.15 -15.85
CA GLY A 14 8.46 25.53 -15.36
C GLY A 14 8.77 26.61 -16.40
N PRO A 15 8.69 27.90 -16.04
CA PRO A 15 7.67 28.49 -15.16
C PRO A 15 6.27 28.48 -15.81
N GLU A 16 6.18 28.21 -17.11
CA GLU A 16 4.94 28.31 -17.90
C GLU A 16 4.02 27.09 -17.71
N PHE A 17 4.58 25.96 -17.27
CA PHE A 17 3.87 24.70 -17.11
C PHE A 17 4.09 24.10 -15.72
N ILE A 18 3.00 23.56 -15.16
CA ILE A 18 3.00 22.79 -13.92
C ILE A 18 2.78 21.32 -14.25
N TRP A 19 3.64 20.46 -13.72
CA TRP A 19 3.60 19.00 -13.87
C TRP A 19 3.34 18.36 -12.53
N ILE A 20 2.28 17.55 -12.45
CA ILE A 20 1.95 16.77 -11.25
C ILE A 20 2.47 15.35 -11.46
N LEU A 21 3.44 14.96 -10.64
CA LEU A 21 4.00 13.62 -10.64
C LEU A 21 3.19 12.74 -9.69
N SER A 22 2.57 11.71 -10.27
CA SER A 22 1.80 10.69 -9.54
C SER A 22 2.68 9.61 -8.89
N SER A 23 4.01 9.68 -9.07
CA SER A 23 4.98 8.71 -8.55
C SER A 23 6.20 9.43 -8.02
N THR A 24 6.82 8.87 -6.99
CA THR A 24 8.11 9.35 -6.47
C THR A 24 9.20 9.19 -7.53
N ILE A 25 9.98 10.25 -7.72
CA ILE A 25 11.17 10.25 -8.58
C ILE A 25 12.37 10.69 -7.75
N SER A 26 13.53 10.06 -7.95
CA SER A 26 14.76 10.55 -7.34
C SER A 26 15.22 11.79 -8.10
N LEU A 27 15.24 12.94 -7.42
CA LEU A 27 15.72 14.19 -8.00
C LEU A 27 17.25 14.19 -8.18
N ASP A 28 17.96 13.36 -7.42
CA ASP A 28 19.43 13.19 -7.52
C ASP A 28 19.86 12.57 -8.85
N SER A 29 18.92 11.99 -9.60
CA SER A 29 19.18 11.40 -10.92
C SER A 29 19.23 12.43 -12.06
N PHE A 30 18.87 13.69 -11.80
CA PHE A 30 18.95 14.77 -12.79
C PHE A 30 20.32 15.44 -12.75
N ASN A 31 20.78 15.87 -13.93
CA ASN A 31 21.97 16.70 -14.01
C ASN A 31 21.70 18.04 -13.31
N THR A 32 22.59 18.44 -12.40
CA THR A 32 22.49 19.64 -11.58
C THR A 32 22.27 20.91 -12.41
N THR A 33 22.74 20.94 -13.66
CA THR A 33 22.51 22.04 -14.61
C THR A 33 21.02 22.28 -14.92
N TYR A 34 20.15 21.29 -14.69
CA TYR A 34 18.70 21.42 -14.93
C TYR A 34 17.89 21.63 -13.65
N ASN A 35 18.51 21.71 -12.47
CA ASN A 35 17.78 21.85 -11.21
C ASN A 35 16.90 23.10 -11.17
N GLU A 36 17.39 24.20 -11.73
CA GLU A 36 16.66 25.46 -11.86
C GLU A 36 15.41 25.35 -12.74
N LYS A 37 15.34 24.30 -13.58
CA LYS A 37 14.19 23.99 -14.43
C LYS A 37 13.20 23.03 -13.77
N LEU A 38 13.43 22.60 -12.53
CA LEU A 38 12.49 21.72 -11.83
C LEU A 38 11.36 22.49 -11.13
N ILE A 39 11.33 23.83 -11.25
CA ILE A 39 10.40 24.73 -10.54
C ILE A 39 8.92 24.48 -10.85
N GLY A 40 8.60 23.84 -11.98
CA GLY A 40 7.23 23.51 -12.37
C GLY A 40 6.75 22.14 -11.87
N LEU A 41 7.55 21.40 -11.08
CA LEU A 41 7.17 20.06 -10.61
C LEU A 41 6.46 20.11 -9.27
N LEU A 42 5.31 19.44 -9.21
CA LEU A 42 4.61 19.08 -8.00
C LEU A 42 4.69 17.56 -7.82
N THR A 43 5.29 17.11 -6.73
CA THR A 43 5.36 15.69 -6.38
C THR A 43 4.35 15.36 -5.31
N ILE A 44 3.60 14.27 -5.50
CA ILE A 44 2.75 13.71 -4.44
C ILE A 44 3.55 12.61 -3.73
N GLU A 45 3.83 12.83 -2.45
CA GLU A 45 4.50 11.84 -1.60
C GLU A 45 3.49 11.20 -0.64
N PRO A 46 3.44 9.87 -0.55
CA PRO A 46 2.60 9.20 0.44
C PRO A 46 3.09 9.53 1.86
N VAL A 47 2.16 9.73 2.79
CA VAL A 47 2.42 9.92 4.23
C VAL A 47 2.74 8.57 4.88
N ALA A 48 3.77 7.91 4.37
CA ALA A 48 4.27 6.64 4.87
C ALA A 48 5.79 6.67 4.74
N GLY A 49 6.47 7.22 5.74
CA GLY A 49 7.94 7.19 5.78
C GLY A 49 8.59 8.37 6.47
N THR A 50 9.92 8.32 6.43
CA THR A 50 10.87 9.31 6.98
C THR A 50 10.75 10.70 6.36
N PHE A 51 10.13 10.83 5.17
CA PHE A 51 10.05 12.10 4.44
C PHE A 51 9.03 13.08 5.03
N VAL A 52 7.89 12.58 5.50
CA VAL A 52 6.83 13.41 6.12
C VAL A 52 6.90 13.36 7.66
N ASN A 53 7.97 12.77 8.21
CA ASN A 53 8.20 12.56 9.64
C ASN A 53 7.00 11.92 10.38
N ALA A 54 6.22 11.10 9.66
CA ALA A 54 5.08 10.41 10.23
C ALA A 54 5.56 9.27 11.13
N SER A 55 5.00 9.16 12.34
CA SER A 55 5.38 8.11 13.28
C SER A 55 4.99 6.74 12.73
N ILE A 56 5.99 5.88 12.48
CA ILE A 56 5.78 4.50 12.08
C ILE A 56 6.08 3.59 13.27
N ASN A 57 5.21 2.62 13.52
CA ASN A 57 5.48 1.56 14.48
C ASN A 57 6.49 0.57 13.89
N THR A 58 7.77 0.85 14.06
CA THR A 58 8.88 0.05 13.54
C THR A 58 8.90 -1.37 14.11
N THR A 59 8.45 -1.55 15.36
CA THR A 59 8.33 -2.87 15.99
C THR A 59 7.34 -3.75 15.23
N LEU A 60 6.14 -3.24 14.95
CA LEU A 60 5.13 -3.97 14.19
C LEU A 60 5.59 -4.24 12.75
N LEU A 61 6.18 -3.23 12.10
CA LEU A 61 6.68 -3.35 10.73
C LEU A 61 7.75 -4.45 10.60
N ASN A 62 8.71 -4.47 11.53
CA ASN A 62 9.76 -5.49 11.57
C ASN A 62 9.19 -6.89 11.84
N ALA A 63 8.20 -7.00 12.72
CA ALA A 63 7.51 -8.27 12.95
C ALA A 63 6.81 -8.76 11.67
N THR A 64 6.13 -7.88 10.94
CA THR A 64 5.50 -8.20 9.66
C THR A 64 6.52 -8.69 8.62
N TYR A 65 7.67 -8.01 8.48
CA TYR A 65 8.73 -8.45 7.59
C TYR A 65 9.30 -9.83 7.96
N ASN A 66 9.49 -10.09 9.25
CA ASN A 66 9.96 -11.40 9.72
C ASN A 66 8.96 -12.51 9.39
N ILE A 67 7.65 -12.24 9.50
CA ILE A 67 6.59 -13.20 9.15
C ILE A 67 6.59 -13.45 7.64
N TRP A 68 6.61 -12.39 6.82
CA TRP A 68 6.64 -12.50 5.37
C TRP A 68 7.87 -13.30 4.90
N GLN A 69 9.06 -12.96 5.40
CA GLN A 69 10.28 -13.66 5.06
C GLN A 69 10.24 -15.15 5.47
N LYS A 70 9.59 -15.47 6.59
CA LYS A 70 9.51 -16.85 7.10
C LYS A 70 8.57 -17.74 6.28
N TYR A 71 7.41 -17.22 5.87
CA TYR A 71 6.35 -18.04 5.27
C TYR A 71 6.21 -17.86 3.75
N GLU A 72 6.67 -16.72 3.23
CA GLU A 72 6.41 -16.27 1.87
C GLU A 72 7.73 -15.73 1.25
N LEU A 73 8.81 -16.50 1.40
CA LEU A 73 10.17 -16.08 1.04
C LEU A 73 10.29 -15.68 -0.45
N GLU A 74 9.64 -16.41 -1.34
CA GLU A 74 9.70 -16.18 -2.78
C GLU A 74 9.03 -14.86 -3.20
N SER A 75 8.03 -14.40 -2.45
CA SER A 75 7.30 -13.16 -2.72
C SER A 75 7.86 -11.96 -1.95
N PHE A 76 8.75 -12.18 -0.97
CA PHE A 76 9.32 -11.11 -0.16
C PHE A 76 10.40 -10.32 -0.93
N PRO A 77 10.18 -9.04 -1.26
CA PRO A 77 11.13 -8.27 -2.07
C PRO A 77 12.35 -7.77 -1.27
N GLY A 78 12.35 -7.95 0.05
CA GLY A 78 13.30 -7.33 0.99
C GLY A 78 12.73 -6.03 1.58
N SER A 79 13.06 -5.77 2.86
CA SER A 79 12.49 -4.67 3.65
C SER A 79 12.68 -3.27 3.05
N SER A 80 13.76 -3.06 2.30
CA SER A 80 14.07 -1.80 1.60
C SER A 80 13.35 -1.62 0.27
N LYS A 81 12.70 -2.67 -0.26
CA LYS A 81 12.02 -2.65 -1.56
C LYS A 81 10.49 -2.70 -1.45
N VAL A 82 9.96 -2.75 -0.23
CA VAL A 82 8.52 -2.72 0.01
C VAL A 82 7.99 -1.31 -0.26
N ASN A 83 7.04 -1.21 -1.19
CA ASN A 83 6.40 0.05 -1.56
C ASN A 83 5.39 0.48 -0.47
N SER A 84 5.25 1.78 -0.22
CA SER A 84 4.23 2.38 0.65
C SER A 84 2.81 1.87 0.36
N PHE A 85 2.46 1.59 -0.90
CA PHE A 85 1.15 1.00 -1.24
C PHE A 85 0.94 -0.39 -0.65
N ALA A 86 2.00 -1.20 -0.51
CA ALA A 86 1.92 -2.49 0.16
C ALA A 86 1.68 -2.32 1.67
N LEU A 87 2.24 -1.28 2.28
CA LEU A 87 1.97 -0.92 3.67
C LEU A 87 0.51 -0.49 3.86
N PHE A 88 -0.03 0.31 2.94
CA PHE A 88 -1.45 0.69 2.96
C PHE A 88 -2.38 -0.52 2.80
N ALA A 89 -2.03 -1.47 1.92
CA ALA A 89 -2.79 -2.71 1.78
C ALA A 89 -2.75 -3.53 3.07
N PHE A 90 -1.59 -3.60 3.74
CA PHE A 90 -1.46 -4.26 5.04
C PHE A 90 -2.36 -3.59 6.10
N ASP A 91 -2.28 -2.27 6.23
CA ASP A 91 -3.12 -1.51 7.17
C ASP A 91 -4.61 -1.65 6.86
N ALA A 92 -5.01 -1.69 5.59
CA ALA A 92 -6.40 -1.91 5.18
C ALA A 92 -6.89 -3.34 5.44
N THR A 93 -6.00 -4.33 5.39
CA THR A 93 -6.34 -5.73 5.66
C THR A 93 -6.58 -5.97 7.15
N TRP A 94 -5.95 -5.18 8.02
CA TRP A 94 -6.07 -5.37 9.46
C TRP A 94 -7.49 -5.16 10.02
N PRO A 95 -8.22 -4.07 9.69
CA PRO A 95 -9.63 -3.93 10.03
C PRO A 95 -10.48 -5.09 9.54
N LEU A 96 -10.24 -5.58 8.31
CA LEU A 96 -10.95 -6.73 7.76
C LEU A 96 -10.73 -7.98 8.62
N ILE A 97 -9.48 -8.28 9.00
CA ILE A 97 -9.16 -9.41 9.90
C ILE A 97 -9.90 -9.23 11.23
N LYS A 98 -9.88 -8.04 11.83
CA LYS A 98 -10.56 -7.77 13.10
C LYS A 98 -12.08 -7.90 13.02
N SER A 99 -12.69 -7.45 11.93
CA SER A 99 -14.12 -7.63 11.70
C SER A 99 -14.49 -9.11 11.50
N LEU A 100 -13.64 -9.89 10.82
CA LEU A 100 -13.82 -11.34 10.68
C LEU A 100 -13.67 -12.07 12.03
N GLU A 101 -12.68 -11.71 12.85
CA GLU A 101 -12.51 -12.24 14.21
C GLU A 101 -13.77 -12.01 15.07
N LYS A 102 -14.29 -10.78 15.06
CA LYS A 102 -15.51 -10.37 15.78
C LYS A 102 -16.77 -11.08 15.27
N LEU A 103 -16.90 -11.22 13.95
CA LEU A 103 -17.98 -11.97 13.33
C LEU A 103 -17.95 -13.44 13.82
N CYS A 104 -16.77 -14.06 13.78
CA CYS A 104 -16.59 -15.44 14.19
C CYS A 104 -16.79 -15.69 15.69
N SER A 105 -16.39 -14.76 16.56
CA SER A 105 -16.68 -14.89 17.99
C SER A 105 -18.18 -14.83 18.26
N THR A 106 -18.94 -14.04 17.47
CA THR A 106 -20.39 -13.92 17.62
C THR A 106 -21.13 -15.20 17.18
N ILE A 107 -20.67 -15.84 16.10
CA ILE A 107 -21.30 -17.04 15.53
C ILE A 107 -20.98 -18.30 16.35
N LYS A 108 -19.77 -18.42 16.89
CA LYS A 108 -19.36 -19.57 17.74
C LYS A 108 -20.24 -19.73 18.98
N ASN A 109 -20.85 -18.65 19.47
CA ASN A 109 -21.78 -18.71 20.59
C ASN A 109 -23.14 -19.34 20.22
N ASN A 110 -23.47 -19.45 18.92
CA ASN A 110 -24.78 -19.91 18.46
C ASN A 110 -24.76 -21.25 17.68
N SER A 111 -23.62 -21.72 17.19
CA SER A 111 -23.55 -23.01 16.46
C SER A 111 -22.11 -23.52 16.26
N SER A 112 -21.94 -24.84 16.16
CA SER A 112 -20.67 -25.56 15.98
C SER A 112 -20.10 -25.53 14.55
N SER A 113 -20.64 -24.70 13.65
CA SER A 113 -20.18 -24.60 12.27
C SER A 113 -18.89 -23.76 12.16
N SER A 114 -18.06 -24.06 11.16
CA SER A 114 -16.91 -23.23 10.82
C SER A 114 -17.42 -21.83 10.41
N CYS A 115 -17.13 -20.81 11.23
CA CYS A 115 -17.54 -19.42 10.99
C CYS A 115 -17.30 -18.95 9.55
N LEU A 116 -16.17 -19.35 8.97
CA LEU A 116 -15.83 -19.10 7.58
C LEU A 116 -15.92 -20.43 6.86
N SER A 117 -16.79 -20.50 5.85
CA SER A 117 -16.77 -21.58 4.86
C SER A 117 -16.50 -20.97 3.49
N PHE A 118 -15.59 -21.62 2.77
CA PHE A 118 -15.21 -21.21 1.43
C PHE A 118 -16.15 -21.90 0.43
N ILE A 119 -16.84 -21.11 -0.39
CA ILE A 119 -17.57 -21.61 -1.54
C ILE A 119 -16.59 -21.58 -2.72
N GLU A 120 -16.38 -22.73 -3.37
CA GLU A 120 -15.60 -22.88 -4.62
C GLU A 120 -14.13 -22.42 -4.52
N SER A 121 -13.26 -23.30 -4.02
CA SER A 121 -11.81 -23.07 -3.89
C SER A 121 -11.05 -22.89 -5.22
N SER A 122 -11.73 -22.91 -6.38
CA SER A 122 -11.13 -22.81 -7.70
C SER A 122 -10.86 -21.36 -8.15
N PHE A 123 -11.47 -20.35 -7.51
CA PHE A 123 -11.28 -18.94 -7.87
C PHE A 123 -10.62 -18.14 -6.75
N CYS A 124 -9.33 -17.83 -6.90
CA CYS A 124 -8.56 -17.07 -5.92
C CYS A 124 -9.03 -15.62 -5.70
N PHE A 125 -9.81 -15.04 -6.63
CA PHE A 125 -10.08 -13.60 -6.71
C PHE A 125 -11.55 -13.18 -6.55
N ASP A 126 -12.50 -14.10 -6.51
CA ASP A 126 -13.92 -13.77 -6.29
C ASP A 126 -14.44 -14.56 -5.09
N ARG A 127 -14.20 -14.03 -3.89
CA ARG A 127 -14.47 -14.72 -2.63
C ARG A 127 -15.79 -14.22 -2.05
N ARG A 128 -16.84 -15.04 -2.16
CA ARG A 128 -18.16 -14.71 -1.61
C ARG A 128 -18.24 -15.10 -0.14
N PHE A 129 -18.36 -14.11 0.75
CA PHE A 129 -18.67 -14.35 2.15
C PHE A 129 -20.15 -14.71 2.29
N ILE A 130 -20.46 -15.88 2.85
CA ILE A 130 -21.83 -16.35 3.11
C ILE A 130 -22.61 -15.37 4.00
N GLN A 131 -21.91 -14.56 4.81
CA GLN A 131 -22.49 -13.61 5.75
C GLN A 131 -21.97 -12.17 5.52
N SER A 132 -21.82 -11.76 4.26
CA SER A 132 -21.32 -10.42 3.88
C SER A 132 -22.01 -9.27 4.62
N ASN A 133 -23.32 -9.34 4.85
CA ASN A 133 -24.07 -8.31 5.59
C ASN A 133 -23.65 -8.19 7.07
N LEU A 134 -23.34 -9.30 7.74
CA LEU A 134 -22.86 -9.28 9.14
C LEU A 134 -21.41 -8.79 9.23
N LEU A 135 -20.61 -9.08 8.20
CA LEU A 135 -19.24 -8.58 8.08
C LEU A 135 -19.23 -7.05 7.92
N LEU A 136 -20.04 -6.51 7.00
CA LEU A 136 -20.16 -5.06 6.79
C LEU A 136 -20.59 -4.32 8.07
N ASN A 137 -21.53 -4.88 8.83
CA ASN A 137 -21.94 -4.36 10.14
C ASN A 137 -20.86 -4.47 11.23
N SER A 138 -19.82 -5.28 11.01
CA SER A 138 -18.68 -5.41 11.91
C SER A 138 -17.49 -4.52 11.51
N ILE A 139 -17.54 -3.89 10.33
CA ILE A 139 -16.55 -2.94 9.81
C ILE A 139 -16.96 -1.49 10.15
N ASN A 140 -18.26 -1.18 10.09
CA ASN A 140 -18.84 0.09 10.60
C ASN A 140 -18.81 0.15 12.13
#